data_AF-C6XLV5-F1
#
_entry.id   AF-C6XLV5-F1
#
_cell.length_a   1.000
_cell.length_b   1.000
_cell.length_c   1.000
_cell.angle_alpha   90.00
_cell.angle_beta   90.00
_cell.angle_gamma   90.00
#
_symmetry.space_group_name_H-M   'P 1'
#
loop_
_entity.id
_entity.type
_entity.pdbx_description
1 polymer ?
#
loop_
_entity_poly.entity_id
_entity_poly.type
_entity_poly.pdbx_seq_one_letter_code
_entity_poly.pdbx_strand_id
1 'polypeptide(L)'
;MQTKNPIFDEAAKFVTGAMGAAQAAGDEAKGLLRAQTDRVISEMDLVSREEYDVLKEMFLASQKRVETLEERLQTLENRLNTEIEG
;
A
#
# COMPACT_ATOMS: atom_id res chain seq x y z
N MET A 1 39.93 -30.13 39.44
CA MET A 1 40.21 -29.10 38.40
C MET A 1 39.45 -29.52 37.15
N GLN A 2 38.44 -28.76 36.71
CA GLN A 2 37.60 -29.13 35.56
C GLN A 2 38.43 -29.08 34.28
N THR A 3 38.51 -30.22 33.59
CA THR A 3 39.05 -30.38 32.24
C THR A 3 38.15 -29.64 31.25
N LYS A 4 38.42 -28.36 31.03
CA LYS A 4 37.89 -27.61 29.87
C LYS A 4 38.64 -28.10 28.63
N ASN A 5 37.96 -28.83 27.76
CA ASN A 5 38.55 -29.31 26.51
C ASN A 5 38.64 -28.13 25.51
N PRO A 6 39.85 -27.66 25.16
CA PRO A 6 40.07 -26.39 24.43
C PRO A 6 39.43 -26.33 23.04
N ILE A 7 39.27 -27.48 22.37
CA ILE A 7 38.69 -27.56 21.01
C ILE A 7 37.20 -27.15 21.02
N PHE A 8 36.46 -27.52 22.07
CA PHE A 8 35.05 -27.15 22.18
C PHE A 8 34.86 -25.66 22.49
N ASP A 9 35.79 -25.05 23.22
CA ASP A 9 35.75 -23.61 23.56
C ASP A 9 36.03 -22.75 22.32
N GLU A 10 36.97 -23.16 21.47
CA GLU A 10 37.24 -22.50 20.18
C GLU A 10 36.08 -22.62 19.20
N ALA A 11 35.46 -23.80 19.11
CA ALA A 11 34.27 -24.00 18.30
C ALA A 11 33.08 -23.15 18.80
N ALA A 12 32.88 -23.06 20.11
CA ALA A 12 31.85 -22.21 20.69
C ALA A 12 32.07 -20.73 20.36
N LYS A 13 33.31 -20.24 20.49
CA LYS A 13 33.69 -18.87 20.10
C LYS A 13 33.46 -18.59 18.61
N PHE A 14 33.79 -19.55 17.74
CA PHE A 14 33.53 -19.44 16.31
C PHE A 14 32.03 -19.37 16.01
N VAL A 15 31.21 -20.23 16.61
CA VAL A 15 29.76 -20.22 16.43
C VAL A 15 29.14 -18.91 16.92
N THR A 16 29.58 -18.41 18.08
CA THR A 16 29.13 -17.10 18.59
C THR A 16 29.53 -15.96 17.65
N GLY A 17 30.75 -15.97 17.12
CA GLY A 17 31.19 -14.99 16.11
C GLY A 17 30.40 -15.06 14.80
N ALA A 18 30.13 -16.27 14.32
CA ALA A 18 29.34 -16.50 13.11
C ALA A 18 27.87 -16.08 13.30
N MET A 19 27.27 -16.34 14.45
CA MET A 19 25.93 -15.85 14.80
C MET A 19 25.88 -14.31 14.82
N GLY A 20 26.89 -13.66 15.40
CA GLY A 20 26.98 -12.19 15.41
C GLY A 20 27.12 -11.60 13.99
N ALA A 21 27.95 -12.21 13.15
CA ALA A 21 28.12 -11.81 11.75
C ALA A 21 26.84 -12.03 10.93
N ALA A 22 26.15 -13.15 11.12
CA ALA A 22 24.88 -13.43 10.45
C ALA A 22 23.79 -12.44 10.87
N GLN A 23 23.76 -12.07 12.15
CA GLN A 23 22.81 -11.07 12.66
C GLN A 23 23.08 -9.69 12.06
N ALA A 24 24.34 -9.25 12.04
CA ALA A 24 24.73 -7.98 11.42
C ALA A 24 24.42 -7.95 9.91
N ALA A 25 24.75 -9.03 9.18
CA ALA A 25 24.42 -9.15 7.76
C ALA A 25 22.90 -9.14 7.51
N GLY A 26 22.11 -9.73 8.40
CA GLY A 26 20.66 -9.70 8.33
C GLY A 26 20.09 -8.29 8.54
N ASP A 27 20.63 -7.54 9.49
CA ASP A 27 20.22 -6.16 9.75
C ASP A 27 20.58 -5.23 8.58
N GLU A 28 21.77 -5.40 7.99
CA GLU A 28 22.19 -4.69 6.78
C GLU A 28 21.32 -5.04 5.57
N ALA A 29 21.04 -6.33 5.35
CA ALA A 29 20.16 -6.77 4.27
C ALA A 29 18.75 -6.18 4.42
N LYS A 30 18.22 -6.11 5.64
CA LYS A 30 16.92 -5.47 5.91
C LYS A 30 16.92 -3.98 5.61
N GLY A 31 18.01 -3.28 5.95
CA GLY A 31 18.19 -1.87 5.61
C GLY A 31 18.21 -1.63 4.10
N LEU A 32 18.96 -2.45 3.35
CA LEU A 32 19.02 -2.40 1.89
C LEU A 32 17.67 -2.71 1.25
N LEU A 33 16.96 -3.75 1.73
CA LEU A 33 15.64 -4.11 1.24
C LEU A 33 14.63 -2.98 1.44
N ARG A 34 14.65 -2.32 2.60
CA ARG A 34 13.78 -1.17 2.87
C ARG A 34 14.09 -0.01 1.93
N ALA A 35 15.35 0.35 1.77
CA ALA A 35 15.77 1.41 0.85
C ALA A 35 15.40 1.12 -0.61
N GLN A 36 15.52 -0.14 -1.06
CA GLN A 36 15.08 -0.55 -2.40
C GLN A 36 13.56 -0.46 -2.54
N THR A 37 12.81 -0.88 -1.52
CA THR A 37 11.34 -0.79 -1.53
C THR A 37 10.88 0.67 -1.56
N ASP A 38 11.48 1.54 -0.75
CA ASP A 38 11.18 2.97 -0.71
C ASP A 38 11.48 3.62 -2.08
N ARG A 39 12.60 3.26 -2.72
CA ARG A 39 12.92 3.71 -4.08
C ARG A 39 11.87 3.25 -5.09
N VAL A 40 11.53 1.96 -5.11
CA VAL A 40 10.52 1.41 -6.03
C VAL A 40 9.18 2.12 -5.85
N ILE A 41 8.71 2.29 -4.60
CA ILE A 41 7.46 3.00 -4.30
C ILE A 41 7.53 4.46 -4.77
N SER A 42 8.68 5.13 -4.60
CA SER A 42 8.87 6.52 -5.05
C SER A 42 8.92 6.69 -6.57
N GLU A 43 9.34 5.64 -7.29
CA GLU A 43 9.37 5.61 -8.76
C GLU A 43 8.02 5.20 -9.36
N MET A 44 7.14 4.59 -8.56
CA MET A 44 5.76 4.31 -8.98
C MET A 44 4.96 5.62 -8.96
N ASP A 45 4.18 5.85 -10.01
CA ASP A 45 3.23 6.97 -10.12
C ASP A 45 1.99 6.71 -9.25
N LEU A 46 2.20 6.66 -7.93
CA LEU A 46 1.16 6.39 -6.95
C LEU A 46 0.48 7.69 -6.55
N VAL A 47 -0.85 7.68 -6.64
CA VAL A 47 -1.68 8.76 -6.11
C VAL A 47 -1.60 8.74 -4.60
N SER A 48 -1.47 9.91 -3.96
CA SER A 48 -1.50 9.97 -2.51
C SER A 48 -2.86 9.52 -1.98
N ARG A 49 -2.88 9.04 -0.73
CA ARG A 49 -4.13 8.60 -0.10
C ARG A 49 -5.16 9.73 -0.02
N GLU A 50 -4.69 10.96 0.23
CA GLU A 50 -5.54 12.15 0.30
C GLU A 50 -6.16 12.49 -1.05
N GLU A 51 -5.35 12.53 -2.13
CA GLU A 51 -5.86 12.75 -3.49
C GLU A 51 -6.85 11.67 -3.92
N TYR A 52 -6.59 10.40 -3.55
CA TYR A 52 -7.52 9.31 -3.80
C TYR A 52 -8.85 9.51 -3.07
N ASP A 53 -8.81 9.88 -1.79
CA ASP A 53 -10.00 10.12 -0.98
C ASP A 53 -10.81 11.31 -1.54
N VAL A 54 -10.13 12.40 -1.93
CA VAL A 54 -10.76 13.57 -2.59
C VAL A 54 -11.41 13.18 -3.93
N LEU A 55 -10.69 12.44 -4.78
CA LEU A 55 -11.23 11.99 -6.08
C LEU A 55 -12.44 11.08 -5.90
N LYS A 56 -12.40 10.18 -4.90
CA LYS A 56 -13.50 9.29 -4.57
C LYS A 56 -14.73 10.06 -4.13
N GLU A 57 -14.57 11.04 -3.25
CA GLU A 57 -15.69 11.90 -2.80
C GLU A 57 -16.28 12.70 -3.98
N MET A 58 -15.42 13.29 -4.81
CA MET A 58 -15.85 14.03 -5.99
C MET A 58 -16.60 13.14 -6.99
N PHE A 59 -16.13 11.91 -7.21
CA PHE A 59 -16.78 10.93 -8.06
C PHE A 59 -18.19 10.57 -7.54
N LEU A 60 -18.30 10.27 -6.25
CA LEU A 60 -19.60 9.96 -5.63
C LEU A 60 -20.56 11.15 -5.69
N ALA A 61 -20.07 12.37 -5.45
CA ALA A 61 -20.86 13.58 -5.57
C ALA A 61 -21.34 13.83 -7.02
N SER A 62 -20.49 13.51 -8.01
CA SER A 62 -20.83 13.60 -9.43
C SER A 62 -21.92 12.60 -9.80
N GLN A 63 -21.80 11.33 -9.39
CA GLN A 63 -22.83 10.31 -9.65
C GLN A 63 -24.19 10.72 -9.09
N LYS A 64 -24.24 11.21 -7.84
CA LYS A 64 -25.49 11.69 -7.25
C LYS A 64 -26.13 12.85 -8.02
N ARG A 65 -25.31 13.76 -8.56
CA ARG A 65 -25.79 14.86 -9.40
C ARG A 65 -26.33 14.36 -10.73
N VAL A 66 -25.68 13.37 -11.34
CA VAL A 66 -26.13 12.73 -12.58
C VAL A 66 -27.50 12.07 -12.36
N GLU A 67 -27.65 11.24 -11.33
CA GLU A 67 -28.94 10.60 -11.00
C GLU A 67 -30.06 11.64 -10.83
N THR A 68 -29.80 12.72 -10.09
CA THR A 68 -30.78 13.81 -9.91
C THR A 68 -31.17 14.48 -11.23
N LEU A 69 -30.22 14.64 -12.16
CA LEU A 69 -30.49 15.23 -13.47
C LEU A 69 -31.27 14.27 -14.37
N GLU A 70 -30.95 12.97 -14.33
CA GLU A 70 -31.67 11.93 -15.06
C GLU A 70 -33.14 11.84 -14.62
N GLU A 71 -33.42 11.87 -13.31
CA GLU A 71 -34.79 11.90 -12.78
C GLU A 71 -35.59 13.11 -13.30
N ARG A 72 -34.94 14.28 -13.33
CA ARG A 72 -35.54 15.51 -13.84
C ARG A 72 -35.79 15.44 -15.34
N LEU A 73 -34.86 14.88 -16.11
CA LEU A 73 -35.02 14.65 -17.54
C LEU A 73 -36.21 13.72 -17.79
N GLN A 74 -36.26 12.58 -17.11
CA GLN A 74 -37.36 11.62 -17.26
C GLN A 74 -38.72 12.27 -16.94
N THR A 75 -38.80 13.08 -15.88
CA THR A 75 -40.02 13.82 -15.54
C THR A 75 -40.45 14.77 -16.66
N LEU A 76 -39.49 15.49 -17.27
CA LEU A 76 -39.76 16.41 -18.37
C LEU A 76 -40.15 15.67 -19.65
N GLU A 77 -39.45 14.60 -19.99
CA GLU A 77 -39.74 13.75 -21.15
C GLU A 77 -41.15 13.14 -21.06
N ASN A 78 -41.55 12.65 -19.88
CA ASN A 78 -42.90 12.13 -19.66
C ASN A 78 -43.97 13.22 -19.83
N ARG A 79 -43.72 14.43 -19.33
CA ARG A 79 -44.62 15.57 -19.52
C ARG A 79 -44.78 15.93 -20.99
N LEU A 80 -43.67 15.99 -21.73
CA LEU A 80 -43.68 16.32 -23.15
C LEU A 80 -44.43 15.26 -23.96
N ASN A 81 -44.20 13.98 -23.69
CA ASN A 81 -44.93 12.90 -24.36
C ASN A 81 -46.44 12.98 -24.07
N THR A 82 -46.82 13.29 -22.82
CA THR A 82 -48.24 13.46 -22.45
C THR A 82 -48.88 14.65 -23.19
N GLU A 83 -48.14 15.74 -23.41
CA GLU A 83 -48.60 16.91 -24.18
C GLU A 83 -48.68 16.66 -25.70
N ILE A 84 -47.89 15.71 -26.24
CA ILE A 84 -47.90 15.37 -27.67
C ILE A 84 -48.99 14.33 -28.00
N GLU A 85 -49.31 13.43 -27.06
CA GLU A 85 -50.31 12.37 -27.25
C GLU A 85 -51.75 12.82 -26.96
N GLY A 86 -51.95 13.96 -26.29
CA GLY A 86 -53.27 14.54 -25.97
C GLY A 86 -53.73 15.61 -26.96
#